data_AF-A0A1B6HMD1-F1
#
_entry.id   AF-A0A1B6HMD1-F1
#
_cell.length_a   1.000
_cell.length_b   1.000
_cell.length_c   1.000
_cell.angle_alpha   90.00
_cell.angle_beta   90.00
_cell.angle_gamma   90.00
#
_symmetry.space_group_name_H-M   'P 1'
#
loop_
_entity.id
_entity.type
_entity.pdbx_description
1 polymer ?
#
loop_
_entity_poly.entity_id
_entity_poly.type
_entity_poly.pdbx_seq_one_letter_code
_entity_poly.pdbx_strand_id
1 'polypeptide(L)'
;DKYTLVKGIIDSKISESREVVAVTGDGTNDGPALKKADVGFAMGIAGTDVAKEASDIILTDDNFSSIVKAVMWGRNVYDSIAKFLQFQLTVNIVAVIVAFIGACAVQDSPLKAVQMLWVNLIMDTLASLALATEMPTPDLLLRKPYGRTKPLISRTMMKNILGQAIYQLGVVFALLFVGDKLLDIP
;
A
#
# COMPACT_ATOMS: atom_id res chain seq x y z
N ASP A 1 -3.96 16.54 -32.00
CA ASP A 1 -4.84 16.94 -30.87
C ASP A 1 -4.41 16.21 -29.60
N LYS A 2 -4.39 16.90 -28.46
CA LYS A 2 -3.91 16.38 -27.15
C LYS A 2 -4.79 15.22 -26.67
N TYR A 3 -6.10 15.34 -26.81
CA TYR A 3 -7.05 14.29 -26.42
C TYR A 3 -6.84 12.99 -27.20
N THR A 4 -6.70 13.08 -28.53
CA THR A 4 -6.47 11.90 -29.38
C THR A 4 -5.18 11.18 -29.02
N LEU A 5 -4.11 11.93 -28.69
CA LEU A 5 -2.84 11.35 -28.26
C LEU A 5 -2.98 10.58 -26.95
N VAL A 6 -3.58 11.19 -25.93
CA VAL A 6 -3.80 10.55 -24.62
C VAL A 6 -4.61 9.27 -24.77
N LYS A 7 -5.70 9.33 -25.54
CA LYS A 7 -6.51 8.15 -25.87
C LYS A 7 -5.69 7.08 -26.59
N GLY A 8 -4.90 7.46 -27.59
CA GLY A 8 -4.05 6.54 -28.35
C GLY A 8 -2.98 5.84 -27.51
N ILE A 9 -2.36 6.54 -26.55
CA ILE A 9 -1.38 5.95 -25.64
C ILE A 9 -2.06 4.96 -24.69
N ILE A 10 -3.21 5.34 -24.13
CA ILE A 10 -4.00 4.50 -23.23
C ILE A 10 -4.50 3.22 -23.93
N ASP A 11 -4.94 3.34 -25.18
CA ASP A 11 -5.47 2.24 -25.99
C ASP A 11 -4.36 1.45 -26.73
N SER A 12 -3.09 1.87 -26.58
CA SER A 12 -1.95 1.22 -27.24
C SER A 12 -1.76 -0.22 -26.75
N LYS A 13 -1.53 -1.12 -27.70
CA LYS A 13 -1.31 -2.56 -27.45
C LYS A 13 0.16 -2.99 -27.55
N ILE A 14 1.08 -2.02 -27.63
CA ILE A 14 2.51 -2.30 -27.79
C ILE A 14 3.09 -2.97 -26.55
N SER A 15 2.66 -2.55 -25.36
CA SER A 15 3.03 -3.15 -24.09
C SER A 15 1.95 -4.16 -23.67
N GLU A 16 2.35 -5.29 -23.08
CA GLU A 16 1.40 -6.27 -22.51
C GLU A 16 0.49 -5.65 -21.45
N SER A 17 0.95 -4.56 -20.81
CA SER A 17 0.16 -3.76 -19.88
C SER A 17 -0.05 -2.35 -20.41
N ARG A 18 -1.27 -1.83 -20.31
CA ARG A 18 -1.56 -0.42 -20.56
C ARG A 18 -0.68 0.49 -19.70
N GLU A 19 -0.06 1.49 -20.34
CA GLU A 19 0.71 2.54 -19.67
C GLU A 19 -0.21 3.46 -18.84
N VAL A 20 0.33 3.97 -17.72
CA VAL A 20 -0.36 4.94 -16.86
C VAL A 20 0.05 6.34 -17.31
N VAL A 21 -0.91 7.14 -17.77
CA VAL A 21 -0.62 8.44 -18.37
C VAL A 21 -1.05 9.57 -17.44
N ALA A 22 -0.09 10.41 -17.08
CA ALA A 22 -0.35 11.70 -16.45
C ALA A 22 -0.29 12.82 -17.49
N VAL A 23 -1.26 13.74 -17.47
CA VAL A 23 -1.36 14.84 -18.43
C VAL A 23 -1.38 16.16 -17.68
N THR A 24 -0.73 17.18 -18.24
CA THR A 24 -0.82 18.54 -17.73
C THR A 24 -1.53 19.47 -18.72
N GLY A 25 -2.28 20.43 -18.18
CA GLY A 25 -3.02 21.42 -18.96
C GLY A 25 -3.41 22.62 -18.13
N ASP A 26 -3.64 23.73 -18.81
CA ASP A 26 -3.97 25.04 -18.24
C ASP A 26 -5.17 25.67 -18.96
N GLY A 27 -5.40 25.32 -20.22
CA GLY A 27 -6.51 25.82 -21.03
C GLY A 27 -7.83 25.07 -20.85
N THR A 28 -8.94 25.74 -21.13
CA THR A 28 -10.29 25.14 -21.16
C THR A 28 -10.39 23.98 -22.17
N ASN A 29 -9.64 24.08 -23.27
CA ASN A 29 -9.57 23.04 -24.30
C ASN A 29 -8.86 21.76 -23.84
N ASP A 30 -8.11 21.81 -22.74
CA ASP A 30 -7.42 20.64 -22.19
C ASP A 30 -8.32 19.77 -21.31
N GLY A 31 -9.50 20.28 -20.92
CA GLY A 31 -10.43 19.59 -20.02
C GLY A 31 -10.73 18.13 -20.41
N PRO A 32 -11.11 17.84 -21.68
CA PRO A 32 -11.34 16.47 -22.13
C PRO A 32 -10.10 15.57 -22.04
N ALA A 33 -8.91 16.11 -22.28
CA ALA A 33 -7.66 15.35 -22.22
C ALA A 33 -7.23 15.07 -20.78
N LEU A 34 -7.35 16.07 -19.89
CA LEU A 34 -7.13 15.92 -18.45
C LEU A 34 -8.05 14.86 -17.86
N LYS A 35 -9.35 14.89 -18.22
CA LYS A 35 -10.33 13.92 -17.72
C LYS A 35 -10.13 12.50 -18.27
N LYS A 36 -9.51 12.37 -19.45
CA LYS A 36 -9.25 11.07 -20.08
C LYS A 36 -7.96 10.42 -19.55
N ALA A 37 -7.02 11.20 -19.04
CA ALA A 37 -5.78 10.73 -18.43
C ALA A 37 -6.06 9.85 -17.19
N ASP A 38 -5.06 9.06 -16.77
CA ASP A 38 -5.15 8.35 -15.48
C ASP A 38 -4.96 9.33 -14.31
N VAL A 39 -4.19 10.40 -14.50
CA VAL A 39 -4.02 11.51 -13.54
C VAL A 39 -3.89 12.84 -14.30
N GLY A 40 -4.78 13.79 -14.04
CA GLY A 40 -4.71 15.15 -14.60
C GLY A 40 -4.05 16.17 -13.67
N PHE A 41 -3.10 16.96 -14.18
CA PHE A 41 -2.45 18.07 -13.49
C PHE A 41 -2.86 19.42 -14.08
N ALA A 42 -3.50 20.28 -13.29
CA ALA A 42 -3.75 21.67 -13.68
C ALA A 42 -2.73 22.64 -13.08
N MET A 43 -2.42 23.70 -13.83
CA MET A 43 -1.67 24.85 -13.32
C MET A 43 -2.57 25.69 -12.40
N GLY A 44 -2.08 26.07 -11.24
CA GLY A 44 -2.80 26.82 -10.23
C GLY A 44 -2.85 28.32 -10.53
N ILE A 45 -1.76 28.88 -11.04
CA ILE A 45 -1.64 30.33 -11.32
C ILE A 45 -2.10 30.62 -12.75
N ALA A 46 -1.51 29.94 -13.74
CA ALA A 46 -1.80 30.16 -15.16
C ALA A 46 -3.05 29.41 -15.65
N GLY A 47 -3.54 28.42 -14.91
CA GLY A 47 -4.66 27.56 -15.34
C GLY A 47 -6.03 28.20 -15.18
N THR A 48 -6.87 27.99 -16.20
CA THR A 48 -8.30 28.33 -16.20
C THR A 48 -9.08 27.49 -15.18
N ASP A 49 -10.17 28.04 -14.65
CA ASP A 49 -11.01 27.32 -13.67
C ASP A 49 -11.58 26.02 -14.24
N VAL A 50 -11.91 26.00 -15.54
CA VAL A 50 -12.36 24.80 -16.25
C VAL A 50 -11.28 23.71 -16.26
N ALA A 51 -10.00 24.08 -16.47
CA ALA A 51 -8.90 23.12 -16.41
C ALA A 51 -8.69 22.58 -14.99
N LYS A 52 -8.81 23.44 -13.96
CA LYS A 52 -8.73 23.06 -12.55
C LYS A 52 -9.83 22.09 -12.14
N GLU A 53 -11.08 22.36 -12.52
CA GLU A 53 -12.22 21.47 -12.27
C GLU A 53 -12.12 20.13 -13.01
N ALA A 54 -11.49 20.11 -14.18
CA ALA A 54 -11.29 18.89 -14.95
C ALA A 54 -10.10 18.03 -14.46
N SER A 55 -9.20 18.59 -13.66
CA SER A 55 -7.97 17.95 -13.16
C SER A 55 -8.17 17.21 -11.83
N ASP A 56 -7.26 16.28 -11.52
CA ASP A 56 -7.25 15.56 -10.24
C ASP A 56 -6.33 16.22 -9.21
N ILE A 57 -5.26 16.90 -9.68
CA ILE A 57 -4.25 17.57 -8.85
C ILE A 57 -3.97 18.97 -9.42
N ILE A 58 -3.99 19.99 -8.56
CA ILE A 58 -3.66 21.37 -8.92
C ILE A 58 -2.26 21.71 -8.39
N LEU A 59 -1.37 22.16 -9.27
CA LEU A 59 -0.04 22.66 -8.90
C LEU A 59 -0.17 24.10 -8.43
N THR A 60 0.03 24.36 -7.15
CA THR A 60 -0.13 25.71 -6.59
C THR A 60 0.99 26.68 -6.98
N ASP A 61 2.14 26.15 -7.41
CA ASP A 61 3.35 26.91 -7.74
C ASP A 61 3.72 26.87 -9.24
N ASP A 62 2.88 26.25 -10.07
CA ASP A 62 3.09 26.04 -11.52
C ASP A 62 4.46 25.42 -11.87
N ASN A 63 5.06 24.67 -10.94
CA ASN A 63 6.39 24.12 -11.11
C ASN A 63 6.34 22.62 -11.44
N PHE A 64 7.01 22.21 -12.53
CA PHE A 64 7.14 20.80 -12.89
C PHE A 64 7.84 19.95 -11.81
N SER A 65 8.68 20.55 -10.96
CA SER A 65 9.28 19.89 -9.81
C SER A 65 8.22 19.34 -8.83
N SER A 66 7.07 20.00 -8.72
CA SER A 66 5.95 19.55 -7.88
C SER A 66 5.30 18.26 -8.42
N ILE A 67 5.34 18.02 -9.73
CA ILE A 67 4.93 16.73 -10.31
C ILE A 67 5.86 15.60 -9.88
N VAL A 68 7.18 15.84 -9.88
CA VAL A 68 8.17 14.84 -9.41
C VAL A 68 7.95 14.52 -7.94
N LYS A 69 7.67 15.53 -7.11
CA LYS A 69 7.30 15.32 -5.69
C LYS A 69 6.02 14.51 -5.55
N ALA A 70 4.98 14.79 -6.35
CA ALA A 70 3.74 14.02 -6.33
C ALA A 70 3.97 12.55 -6.69
N VAL A 71 4.80 12.26 -7.69
CA VAL A 71 5.19 10.89 -8.05
C VAL A 71 5.94 10.21 -6.91
N MET A 72 6.86 10.92 -6.25
CA MET A 72 7.62 10.41 -5.10
C MET A 72 6.68 10.05 -3.93
N TRP A 73 5.71 10.90 -3.61
CA TRP A 73 4.67 10.63 -2.61
C TRP A 73 3.80 9.44 -3.00
N GLY A 74 3.37 9.35 -4.26
CA GLY A 74 2.59 8.20 -4.74
C GLY A 74 3.34 6.86 -4.59
N ARG A 75 4.65 6.86 -4.86
CA ARG A 75 5.51 5.67 -4.64
C ARG A 75 5.65 5.31 -3.16
N ASN A 76 5.74 6.32 -2.29
CA ASN A 76 5.82 6.11 -0.84
C ASN A 76 4.54 5.48 -0.30
N VAL A 77 3.37 6.04 -0.65
CA VAL A 77 2.06 5.50 -0.24
C VAL A 77 1.92 4.02 -0.62
N TYR A 78 2.30 3.66 -1.84
CA TYR A 78 2.25 2.25 -2.28
C TYR A 78 3.12 1.33 -1.40
N ASP A 79 4.35 1.74 -1.09
CA ASP A 79 5.26 0.94 -0.26
C ASP A 79 4.74 0.82 1.17
N SER A 80 4.22 1.90 1.73
CA SER A 80 3.65 1.89 3.08
C SER A 80 2.41 0.98 3.15
N ILE A 81 1.56 0.94 2.11
CA ILE A 81 0.45 -0.04 2.02
C ILE A 81 0.99 -1.47 1.97
N ALA A 82 2.04 -1.73 1.19
CA ALA A 82 2.64 -3.07 1.10
C ALA A 82 3.23 -3.52 2.45
N LYS A 83 3.91 -2.63 3.19
CA LYS A 83 4.41 -2.90 4.54
C LYS A 83 3.28 -3.18 5.53
N PHE A 84 2.22 -2.36 5.48
CA PHE A 84 1.01 -2.55 6.28
C PHE A 84 0.41 -3.94 6.05
N LEU A 85 0.20 -4.31 4.78
CA LEU A 85 -0.33 -5.62 4.42
C LEU A 85 0.57 -6.78 4.88
N GLN A 86 1.90 -6.60 4.86
CA GLN A 86 2.84 -7.60 5.33
C GLN A 86 2.64 -7.85 6.83
N PHE A 87 2.56 -6.78 7.61
CA PHE A 87 2.34 -6.85 9.05
C PHE A 87 0.98 -7.48 9.39
N GLN A 88 -0.09 -6.97 8.77
CA GLN A 88 -1.47 -7.43 9.00
C GLN A 88 -1.65 -8.91 8.65
N LEU A 89 -1.12 -9.35 7.51
CA LEU A 89 -1.27 -10.75 7.08
C LEU A 89 -0.47 -11.70 7.98
N THR A 90 0.73 -11.28 8.42
CA THR A 90 1.57 -12.11 9.30
C THR A 90 0.86 -12.40 10.61
N VAL A 91 0.33 -11.37 11.29
CA VAL A 91 -0.30 -11.58 12.60
C VAL A 91 -1.61 -12.34 12.46
N ASN A 92 -2.42 -12.07 11.44
CA ASN A 92 -3.65 -12.83 11.20
C ASN A 92 -3.39 -14.32 10.96
N ILE A 93 -2.37 -14.67 10.18
CA ILE A 93 -1.99 -16.08 9.97
C ILE A 93 -1.60 -16.73 11.30
N VAL A 94 -0.76 -16.07 12.10
CA VAL A 94 -0.32 -16.60 13.40
C VAL A 94 -1.48 -16.76 14.36
N ALA A 95 -2.34 -15.75 14.48
CA ALA A 95 -3.52 -15.78 15.36
C ALA A 95 -4.47 -16.93 15.02
N VAL A 96 -4.77 -17.13 13.73
CA VAL A 96 -5.64 -18.22 13.26
C VAL A 96 -5.02 -19.59 13.56
N ILE A 97 -3.73 -19.78 13.29
CA ILE A 97 -3.04 -21.06 13.53
C ILE A 97 -2.97 -21.36 15.03
N VAL A 98 -2.64 -20.38 15.87
CA VAL A 98 -2.60 -20.53 17.33
C VAL A 98 -3.98 -20.88 17.88
N ALA A 99 -5.03 -20.17 17.45
CA ALA A 99 -6.40 -20.45 17.89
C ALA A 99 -6.84 -21.87 17.48
N PHE A 100 -6.53 -22.28 16.24
CA PHE A 100 -6.88 -23.61 15.74
C PHE A 100 -6.14 -24.72 16.49
N ILE A 101 -4.81 -24.63 16.62
CA ILE A 101 -4.01 -25.64 17.31
C ILE A 101 -4.31 -25.66 18.81
N GLY A 102 -4.49 -24.50 19.43
CA GLY A 102 -4.88 -24.37 20.84
C GLY A 102 -6.22 -25.05 21.12
N ALA A 103 -7.23 -24.79 20.30
CA ALA A 103 -8.54 -25.44 20.43
C ALA A 103 -8.46 -26.98 20.26
N CYS A 104 -7.63 -27.47 19.33
CA CYS A 104 -7.45 -28.91 19.13
C CYS A 104 -6.67 -29.59 20.27
N ALA A 105 -5.63 -28.95 20.82
CA ALA A 105 -4.72 -29.57 21.78
C ALA A 105 -5.15 -29.39 23.24
N VAL A 106 -5.68 -28.22 23.60
CA VAL A 106 -5.97 -27.81 24.99
C VAL A 106 -7.49 -27.77 25.27
N GLN A 107 -8.33 -28.01 24.26
CA GLN A 107 -9.81 -27.86 24.32
C GLN A 107 -10.30 -26.46 24.70
N ASP A 108 -9.40 -25.48 24.85
CA ASP A 108 -9.69 -24.06 24.99
C ASP A 108 -8.66 -23.26 24.18
N SER A 109 -9.08 -22.12 23.64
CA SER A 109 -8.18 -21.24 22.88
C SER A 109 -7.34 -20.42 23.85
N PRO A 110 -6.00 -20.38 23.70
CA PRO A 110 -5.13 -19.56 24.55
C PRO A 110 -5.43 -18.05 24.40
N LEU A 111 -6.08 -17.65 23.30
CA LEU A 111 -6.54 -16.30 23.05
C LEU A 111 -8.07 -16.23 23.14
N LYS A 112 -8.58 -15.48 24.12
CA LYS A 112 -10.02 -15.19 24.22
C LYS A 112 -10.45 -14.23 23.12
N ALA A 113 -11.72 -14.29 22.72
CA ALA A 113 -12.29 -13.42 21.68
C ALA A 113 -12.00 -11.93 21.90
N VAL A 114 -12.09 -11.45 23.15
CA VAL A 114 -11.78 -10.06 23.52
C VAL A 114 -10.31 -9.71 23.28
N GLN A 115 -9.39 -10.61 23.58
CA GLN A 115 -7.95 -10.39 23.36
C GLN A 115 -7.62 -10.32 21.87
N MET A 116 -8.25 -11.17 21.05
CA MET A 116 -8.09 -11.11 19.59
C MET A 116 -8.61 -9.80 18.99
N LEU A 117 -9.71 -9.25 19.53
CA LEU A 117 -10.20 -7.92 19.13
C LEU A 117 -9.21 -6.82 19.51
N TRP A 118 -8.65 -6.86 20.72
CA TRP A 118 -7.63 -5.90 21.15
C TRP A 118 -6.38 -5.93 20.28
N VAL A 119 -5.91 -7.13 19.91
CA VAL A 119 -4.75 -7.29 19.02
C VAL A 119 -5.06 -6.67 17.66
N ASN A 120 -6.20 -6.98 17.04
CA ASN A 120 -6.60 -6.37 15.75
C ASN A 120 -6.70 -4.84 15.83
N LEU A 121 -7.33 -4.31 16.88
CA LEU A 121 -7.49 -2.87 17.04
C LEU A 121 -6.14 -2.16 17.17
N ILE A 122 -5.23 -2.67 18.00
CA ILE A 122 -3.90 -2.07 18.20
C ILE A 122 -3.09 -2.16 16.90
N MET A 123 -3.16 -3.29 16.19
CA MET A 123 -2.46 -3.45 14.91
C MET A 123 -2.95 -2.47 13.85
N ASP A 124 -4.26 -2.39 13.64
CA ASP A 124 -4.85 -1.52 12.61
C ASP A 124 -4.57 -0.04 12.91
N THR A 125 -4.63 0.36 14.18
CA THR A 125 -4.39 1.75 14.59
C THR A 125 -2.91 2.13 14.51
N LEU A 126 -1.99 1.29 15.02
CA LEU A 126 -0.56 1.58 14.95
C LEU A 126 -0.03 1.51 13.53
N ALA A 127 -0.53 0.59 12.72
CA ALA A 127 -0.04 0.42 11.36
C ALA A 127 -0.64 1.48 10.39
N SER A 128 -1.86 1.97 10.63
CA SER A 128 -2.36 3.18 9.95
C SER A 128 -1.60 4.44 10.35
N LEU A 129 -1.18 4.56 11.62
CA LEU A 129 -0.28 5.64 12.05
C LEU A 129 1.09 5.57 11.36
N ALA A 130 1.65 4.37 11.21
CA ALA A 130 2.90 4.18 10.46
C ALA A 130 2.74 4.60 8.98
N LEU A 131 1.64 4.22 8.34
CA LEU A 131 1.29 4.64 6.97
C LEU A 131 1.20 6.17 6.84
N ALA A 132 0.68 6.86 7.86
CA ALA A 132 0.55 8.31 7.85
C ALA A 132 1.86 9.07 8.10
N THR A 133 2.86 8.43 8.72
CA THR A 133 4.07 9.11 9.20
C THR A 133 5.33 8.81 8.39
N GLU A 134 5.31 7.80 7.51
CA GLU A 134 6.45 7.51 6.65
C GLU A 134 6.68 8.62 5.63
N MET A 135 7.83 9.30 5.74
CA MET A 135 8.25 10.33 4.78
C MET A 135 8.86 9.70 3.52
N PRO A 136 8.60 10.26 2.33
CA PRO A 136 9.19 9.77 1.09
C PRO A 136 10.70 9.98 1.05
N THR A 137 11.44 9.01 0.51
CA THR A 137 12.89 9.13 0.27
C THR A 137 13.20 9.30 -1.23
N PRO A 138 14.29 10.01 -1.59
CA PRO A 138 14.70 10.16 -3.00
C PRO A 138 15.03 8.84 -3.70
N ASP A 139 15.47 7.83 -2.94
CA ASP A 139 15.78 6.50 -3.45
C ASP A 139 14.57 5.82 -4.12
N LEU A 140 13.36 6.21 -3.74
CA LEU A 140 12.12 5.75 -4.36
C LEU A 140 12.07 6.07 -5.85
N LEU A 141 12.79 7.10 -6.33
CA LEU A 141 12.83 7.50 -7.73
C LEU A 141 13.82 6.67 -8.58
N LEU A 142 14.79 6.02 -7.95
CA LEU A 142 15.84 5.26 -8.65
C LEU A 142 15.34 3.92 -9.21
N ARG A 143 14.27 3.37 -8.66
CA ARG A 143 13.67 2.12 -9.14
C ARG A 143 12.68 2.34 -10.27
N LYS A 144 12.48 1.30 -11.10
CA LYS A 144 11.42 1.26 -12.13
C LYS A 144 10.03 1.32 -11.47
N PRO A 145 9.03 1.94 -12.13
CA PRO A 145 7.66 1.99 -11.62
C PRO A 145 7.06 0.59 -11.48
N TYR A 146 6.09 0.45 -10.56
CA TYR A 146 5.32 -0.79 -10.43
C TYR A 146 4.43 -0.97 -11.66
N GLY A 147 4.40 -2.20 -12.19
CA GLY A 147 3.51 -2.53 -13.31
C GLY A 147 2.08 -2.74 -12.81
N ARG A 148 1.08 -2.34 -13.61
CA ARG A 148 -0.34 -2.41 -13.23
C ARG A 148 -0.82 -3.81 -12.84
N THR A 149 -0.24 -4.84 -13.44
CA THR A 149 -0.63 -6.25 -13.26
C THR A 149 0.25 -7.01 -12.28
N LYS A 150 1.24 -6.35 -11.66
CA LYS A 150 2.07 -7.02 -10.67
C LYS A 150 1.24 -7.38 -9.43
N PRO A 151 1.40 -8.58 -8.87
CA PRO A 151 0.69 -8.95 -7.65
C PRO A 151 1.13 -8.04 -6.50
N LEU A 152 0.16 -7.62 -5.69
CA LEU A 152 0.39 -6.75 -4.52
C LEU A 152 1.33 -7.42 -3.51
N ILE A 153 1.15 -8.73 -3.30
CA ILE A 153 2.04 -9.55 -2.45
C ILE A 153 3.19 -10.07 -3.32
N SER A 154 4.37 -9.48 -3.12
CA SER A 154 5.59 -9.94 -3.79
C SER A 154 6.10 -11.26 -3.20
N ARG A 155 6.92 -12.00 -3.96
CA ARG A 155 7.58 -13.23 -3.46
C ARG A 155 8.46 -12.96 -2.24
N THR A 156 9.13 -11.80 -2.21
CA THR A 156 9.96 -11.37 -1.08
C THR A 156 9.10 -11.11 0.16
N MET A 157 7.97 -10.43 -0.03
CA MET A 157 7.00 -10.18 1.05
C MET A 157 6.45 -11.51 1.59
N MET A 158 6.07 -12.45 0.73
CA MET A 158 5.60 -13.78 1.16
C MET A 158 6.66 -14.54 1.97
N LYS A 159 7.94 -14.50 1.54
CA LYS A 159 9.05 -15.10 2.29
C LYS A 159 9.19 -14.48 3.69
N ASN A 160 9.05 -13.16 3.80
CA ASN A 160 9.13 -12.46 5.08
C ASN A 160 7.96 -12.84 6.00
N ILE A 161 6.74 -12.88 5.45
CA ILE A 161 5.52 -13.28 6.17
C ILE A 161 5.68 -14.70 6.72
N LEU A 162 6.07 -15.65 5.88
CA LEU A 162 6.21 -17.04 6.29
C LEU A 162 7.33 -17.21 7.32
N GLY A 163 8.47 -16.55 7.14
CA GLY A 163 9.58 -16.60 8.09
C GLY A 163 9.21 -16.04 9.47
N GLN A 164 8.54 -14.88 9.50
CA GLN A 164 8.06 -14.27 10.74
C GLN A 164 6.95 -15.10 11.40
N ALA A 165 6.03 -15.65 10.61
CA ALA A 165 4.96 -16.51 11.12
C ALA A 165 5.53 -17.78 11.77
N ILE A 166 6.47 -18.47 11.12
CA ILE A 166 7.12 -19.66 11.68
C ILE A 166 7.84 -19.32 12.99
N TYR A 167 8.57 -18.20 13.04
CA TYR A 167 9.25 -17.76 14.26
C TYR A 167 8.27 -17.49 15.40
N GLN A 168 7.21 -16.70 15.15
CA GLN A 168 6.21 -16.38 16.17
C GLN A 168 5.46 -17.62 16.65
N LEU A 169 5.07 -18.53 15.74
CA LEU A 169 4.44 -19.80 16.10
C LEU A 169 5.37 -20.67 16.95
N GLY A 170 6.65 -20.75 16.59
CA GLY A 170 7.65 -21.50 17.37
C GLY A 170 7.76 -20.97 18.81
N VAL A 171 7.83 -19.65 18.98
CA VAL A 171 7.89 -19.02 20.31
C VAL A 171 6.58 -19.24 21.08
N VAL A 172 5.42 -19.00 20.45
CA VAL A 172 4.12 -19.13 21.12
C VAL A 172 3.86 -20.58 21.52
N PHE A 173 4.14 -21.56 20.67
CA PHE A 173 3.96 -22.97 21.02
C PHE A 173 4.99 -23.47 22.04
N ALA A 174 6.23 -23.00 21.98
CA ALA A 174 7.21 -23.31 23.02
C ALA A 174 6.72 -22.81 24.39
N LEU A 175 6.19 -21.59 24.46
CA LEU A 175 5.60 -21.05 25.69
C LEU A 175 4.32 -21.78 26.09
N LEU A 176 3.46 -22.16 25.15
CA LEU A 176 2.19 -22.80 25.45
C LEU A 176 2.35 -24.24 25.97
N PHE A 177 3.28 -25.02 25.41
CA PHE A 177 3.44 -26.43 25.77
C PHE A 177 4.59 -26.71 26.74
N VAL A 178 5.62 -25.85 26.77
CA VAL A 178 6.81 -26.03 27.60
C VAL A 178 6.94 -24.92 28.64
N GLY A 179 6.10 -23.88 28.58
CA GLY A 179 6.15 -22.75 29.51
C GLY A 179 6.04 -23.16 30.97
N ASP A 180 5.14 -24.08 31.31
CA ASP A 180 4.95 -24.52 32.70
C ASP A 180 6.23 -25.13 33.29
N LYS A 181 6.96 -25.93 32.50
CA LYS A 181 8.26 -26.51 32.90
C LYS A 181 9.41 -25.52 32.86
N LEU A 182 9.34 -24.52 31.98
CA LEU A 182 10.44 -23.57 31.76
C LEU A 182 10.40 -22.42 32.78
N LEU A 183 9.20 -21.99 33.17
CA LEU A 183 8.96 -20.84 34.05
C LEU A 183 8.64 -21.27 35.50
N ASP A 184 8.60 -22.57 35.78
CA ASP A 184 8.34 -23.16 37.10
C ASP A 184 7.07 -22.58 37.76
N ILE A 185 6.02 -22.45 36.95
CA ILE A 185 4.70 -21.97 37.37
C ILE A 185 3.85 -23.22 37.63
N PRO A 186 3.24 -23.37 38.82
CA PRO A 186 2.46 -24.56 39.19
C PRO A 186 1.22 -24.77 38.31
#